data_AF-A0A0F4SLI0-F1
#
_entry.id   AF-A0A0F4SLI0-F1
#
_cell.length_a   1.000
_cell.length_b   1.000
_cell.length_c   1.000
_cell.angle_alpha   90.00
_cell.angle_beta   90.00
_cell.angle_gamma   90.00
#
_symmetry.space_group_name_H-M   'P 1'
#
loop_
_entity.id
_entity.type
_entity.pdbx_description
1 polymer ?
#
loop_
_entity_poly.entity_id
_entity_poly.type
_entity_poly.pdbx_seq_one_letter_code
_entity_poly.pdbx_strand_id
1 'polypeptide(L)'
;LSLAQMVGDTEASTLFATSAEVPGVFTRQAWEGQVRPAIDAIAEARREEIDWVLSDNPARLAADLSPEQLKQRLTERYFQDYAHAWLDFLNQLRWQPVDSLGEVIDQLALMSDVR
;
A
#
# COMPACT_ATOMS: atom_id res chain seq x y z
N LEU A 1 2.85 6.77 -7.53
CA LEU A 1 1.51 6.53 -8.12
C LEU A 1 0.72 7.79 -7.87
N SER A 2 0.47 8.57 -8.93
CA SER A 2 -0.21 9.85 -8.85
C SER A 2 -1.73 9.70 -8.94
N LEU A 3 -2.49 10.74 -8.56
CA LEU A 3 -3.95 10.76 -8.68
C LEU A 3 -4.42 10.46 -10.11
N ALA A 4 -3.81 11.09 -11.11
CA ALA A 4 -4.15 10.89 -12.51
C ALA A 4 -4.00 9.41 -12.95
N GLN A 5 -2.98 8.72 -12.45
CA GLN A 5 -2.77 7.30 -12.74
C GLN A 5 -3.82 6.40 -12.06
N MET A 6 -4.41 6.83 -10.93
CA MET A 6 -5.44 6.06 -10.22
C MET A 6 -6.82 6.20 -10.85
N VAL A 7 -7.16 7.39 -11.35
CA VAL A 7 -8.51 7.70 -11.83
C VAL A 7 -8.70 7.47 -13.34
N GLY A 8 -7.62 7.12 -14.05
CA GLY A 8 -7.63 6.84 -15.49
C GLY A 8 -8.10 8.05 -16.30
N ASP A 9 -9.10 7.84 -17.15
CA ASP A 9 -9.68 8.88 -18.04
C ASP A 9 -10.64 9.84 -17.30
N THR A 10 -10.83 9.67 -15.99
CA THR A 10 -11.66 10.60 -15.20
C THR A 10 -10.89 11.90 -14.99
N GLU A 11 -11.52 13.05 -15.22
CA GLU A 11 -10.91 14.38 -15.02
C GLU A 11 -10.79 14.78 -13.53
N ALA A 12 -10.18 13.92 -12.71
CA ALA A 12 -10.04 14.16 -11.28
C ALA A 12 -9.19 15.40 -10.96
N SER A 13 -8.30 15.82 -11.87
CA SER A 13 -7.51 17.06 -11.73
C SER A 13 -8.38 18.33 -11.75
N THR A 14 -9.58 18.26 -12.34
CA THR A 14 -10.57 19.36 -12.37
C THR A 14 -11.28 19.51 -11.02
N LEU A 15 -11.37 18.43 -10.24
CA LEU A 15 -12.00 18.40 -8.91
C LEU A 15 -11.00 18.52 -7.77
N PHE A 16 -9.84 17.86 -7.90
CA PHE A 16 -8.87 17.70 -6.83
C PHE A 16 -7.47 18.16 -7.23
N ALA A 17 -6.82 18.89 -6.33
CA ALA A 17 -5.41 19.24 -6.36
C ALA A 17 -4.65 18.38 -5.36
N THR A 18 -3.52 17.82 -5.78
CA THR A 18 -2.55 17.22 -4.87
C THR A 18 -1.17 17.19 -5.51
N SER A 19 -0.12 17.41 -4.72
CA SER A 19 1.27 17.11 -5.07
C SER A 19 1.74 15.78 -4.48
N ALA A 20 0.86 15.10 -3.74
CA ALA A 20 1.13 13.82 -3.10
C ALA A 20 1.18 12.70 -4.13
N GLU A 21 2.02 11.70 -3.85
CA GLU A 21 2.01 10.43 -4.56
C GLU A 21 2.06 9.27 -3.58
N VAL A 22 1.41 8.17 -3.92
CA VAL A 22 1.59 6.92 -3.18
C VAL A 22 2.88 6.24 -3.66
N PRO A 23 3.82 5.90 -2.77
CA PRO A 23 5.01 5.14 -3.14
C PRO A 23 4.64 3.82 -3.81
N GLY A 24 5.32 3.48 -4.92
CA GLY A 24 4.98 2.33 -5.75
C GLY A 24 4.94 0.98 -5.01
N VAL A 25 5.74 0.84 -3.94
CA VAL A 25 5.78 -0.35 -3.07
C VAL A 25 4.45 -0.62 -2.36
N PHE A 26 3.63 0.42 -2.14
CA PHE A 26 2.32 0.31 -1.48
C PHE A 26 1.16 0.25 -2.48
N THR A 27 1.42 -0.28 -3.68
CA THR A 27 0.37 -0.54 -4.68
C THR A 27 -0.03 -2.01 -4.66
N ARG A 28 -1.24 -2.32 -5.13
CA ARG A 28 -1.69 -3.72 -5.28
C ARG A 28 -0.75 -4.54 -6.17
N GLN A 29 -0.27 -3.93 -7.25
CA GLN A 29 0.68 -4.56 -8.16
C GLN A 29 1.99 -4.93 -7.43
N ALA A 30 2.55 -4.01 -6.63
CA ALA A 30 3.76 -4.29 -5.87
C ALA A 30 3.53 -5.35 -4.77
N TRP A 31 2.38 -5.32 -4.10
CA TRP A 31 2.00 -6.34 -3.13
C TRP A 31 1.99 -7.74 -3.75
N GLU A 32 1.23 -7.91 -4.83
CA GLU A 32 1.03 -9.21 -5.48
C GLU A 32 2.31 -9.70 -6.17
N GLY A 33 3.08 -8.80 -6.79
CA GLY A 33 4.22 -9.16 -7.62
C GLY A 33 5.58 -9.20 -6.92
N GLN A 34 5.77 -8.48 -5.81
CA GLN A 34 7.09 -8.34 -5.18
C GLN A 34 7.05 -8.57 -3.67
N VAL A 35 6.20 -7.83 -2.95
CA VAL A 35 6.24 -7.80 -1.48
C VAL A 35 5.79 -9.14 -0.88
N ARG A 36 4.62 -9.65 -1.29
CA ARG A 36 4.12 -10.94 -0.78
C ARG A 36 5.09 -12.08 -1.08
N PRO A 37 5.60 -12.26 -2.32
CA PRO A 37 6.63 -13.26 -2.60
C PRO A 37 7.91 -13.10 -1.76
N ALA A 38 8.37 -11.87 -1.52
CA ALA A 38 9.56 -11.63 -0.70
C ALA A 38 9.34 -12.01 0.77
N ILE A 39 8.17 -11.70 1.34
CA ILE A 39 7.80 -12.13 2.70
C ILE A 39 7.73 -13.66 2.78
N ASP A 40 7.14 -14.31 1.77
CA ASP A 40 7.07 -15.78 1.70
C ASP A 40 8.47 -16.41 1.66
N ALA A 41 9.39 -15.85 0.86
CA ALA A 41 10.77 -16.32 0.78
C ALA A 41 11.53 -16.16 2.10
N ILE A 42 11.34 -15.04 2.82
CA ILE A 42 11.96 -14.81 4.13
C ILE A 42 11.43 -15.82 5.16
N ALA A 43 10.13 -16.11 5.15
CA ALA A 43 9.54 -17.09 6.05
C ALA A 43 10.06 -18.50 5.76
N GLU A 44 10.21 -18.88 4.49
CA GLU A 44 10.74 -20.18 4.11
C GLU A 44 12.22 -20.34 4.46
N ALA A 45 13.05 -19.32 4.20
CA ALA A 45 14.44 -19.32 4.63
C ALA A 45 14.59 -19.51 6.15
N ARG A 46 13.68 -18.94 6.95
CA ARG A 46 13.64 -19.16 8.41
C ARG A 46 13.24 -20.59 8.78
N ARG A 47 12.37 -21.24 8.00
CA ARG A 47 12.01 -22.65 8.20
C ARG A 47 13.20 -23.56 7.93
N GLU A 48 13.85 -23.37 6.80
CA GLU A 48 15.10 -24.06 6.45
C GLU A 48 16.16 -23.82 7.53
N GLU A 49 16.21 -22.58 8.07
CA GLU A 49 17.14 -22.23 9.14
C GLU A 49 16.97 -23.13 10.37
N ILE A 50 15.73 -23.25 10.83
CA ILE A 50 15.38 -24.05 11.99
C ILE A 50 15.64 -25.54 11.72
N ASP A 51 15.30 -26.03 10.52
CA ASP A 51 15.48 -27.45 10.16
C ASP A 51 16.96 -27.85 10.16
N TRP A 52 17.86 -27.00 9.62
CA TRP A 52 19.30 -27.29 9.68
C TRP A 52 19.85 -27.21 11.10
N VAL A 53 19.42 -26.24 11.93
CA VAL A 53 19.91 -26.11 13.33
C VAL A 53 19.51 -27.33 14.17
N LEU A 54 18.31 -27.86 13.96
CA LEU A 54 17.81 -29.03 14.69
C LEU A 54 18.62 -30.31 14.42
N SER A 55 19.36 -30.38 13.30
CA SER A 55 20.25 -31.51 12.99
C SER A 55 21.54 -31.54 13.82
N ASP A 56 21.97 -30.39 14.39
CA ASP A 56 23.29 -30.25 15.02
C ASP A 56 23.23 -30.00 16.55
N ASN A 57 22.14 -29.42 17.09
CA ASN A 57 21.91 -29.34 18.55
C ASN A 57 20.44 -28.95 18.91
N PRO A 58 19.62 -29.85 19.49
CA PRO A 58 18.17 -29.61 19.69
C PRO A 58 17.82 -28.59 20.79
N ALA A 59 18.78 -28.11 21.58
CA ALA A 59 18.46 -27.46 22.87
C ALA A 59 18.72 -25.94 22.93
N ARG A 60 19.12 -25.26 21.84
CA ARG A 60 19.55 -23.87 21.99
C ARG A 60 19.48 -23.08 20.70
N LEU A 61 18.29 -22.58 20.34
CA LEU A 61 18.10 -21.29 19.64
C LEU A 61 16.60 -20.93 19.51
N ALA A 62 16.18 -20.03 20.39
CA ALA A 62 14.99 -19.15 20.37
C ALA A 62 13.74 -19.60 19.58
N ALA A 63 12.81 -20.21 20.32
CA ALA A 63 11.40 -20.38 19.98
C ALA A 63 10.58 -19.07 19.96
N ASP A 64 11.21 -17.91 19.71
CA ASP A 64 10.53 -16.62 19.89
C ASP A 64 9.71 -16.18 18.67
N LEU A 65 9.94 -16.77 17.50
CA LEU A 65 9.17 -16.56 16.27
C LEU A 65 9.25 -17.78 15.34
N SER A 66 8.16 -18.53 15.22
CA SER A 66 7.99 -19.52 14.17
C SER A 66 7.97 -18.86 12.78
N PRO A 67 8.26 -19.59 11.67
CA PRO A 67 8.16 -19.06 10.32
C PRO A 67 6.82 -18.37 10.02
N GLU A 68 5.71 -18.95 10.49
CA GLU A 68 4.37 -18.38 10.33
C GLU A 68 4.19 -17.09 11.12
N GLN A 69 4.72 -17.02 12.35
CA GLN A 69 4.67 -15.79 13.15
C GLN A 69 5.52 -14.68 12.51
N LEU A 70 6.66 -15.02 11.90
CA LEU A 70 7.49 -14.07 11.17
C LEU A 70 6.75 -13.52 9.94
N LYS A 71 6.16 -14.40 9.12
CA LYS A 71 5.33 -14.02 7.98
C LYS A 71 4.19 -13.09 8.38
N GLN A 72 3.47 -13.43 9.46
CA GLN A 72 2.38 -12.61 9.98
C GLN A 72 2.87 -11.22 10.39
N ARG A 73 3.94 -11.11 11.18
CA ARG A 73 4.46 -9.81 11.63
C ARG A 73 4.96 -8.94 10.47
N LEU A 74 5.66 -9.53 9.50
CA LEU A 74 6.12 -8.79 8.32
C LEU A 74 4.94 -8.29 7.48
N THR A 75 3.91 -9.13 7.32
CA THR A 75 2.69 -8.76 6.60
C THR A 75 1.94 -7.64 7.33
N GLU A 76 1.77 -7.76 8.65
CA GLU A 76 1.13 -6.74 9.46
C GLU A 76 1.88 -5.41 9.38
N ARG A 77 3.22 -5.44 9.52
CA ARG A 77 4.04 -4.25 9.40
C ARG A 77 3.89 -3.59 8.02
N TYR A 78 3.93 -4.38 6.95
CA TYR A 78 3.73 -3.87 5.60
C TYR A 78 2.36 -3.18 5.47
N PHE A 79 1.28 -3.77 5.97
CA PHE A 79 -0.05 -3.18 5.85
C PHE A 79 -0.26 -1.95 6.75
N GLN A 80 0.43 -1.85 7.88
CA GLN A 80 0.47 -0.62 8.67
C GLN A 80 1.12 0.52 7.86
N ASP A 81 2.28 0.28 7.26
CA ASP A 81 2.97 1.29 6.45
C ASP A 81 2.19 1.62 5.15
N TYR A 82 1.56 0.61 4.53
CA TYR A 82 0.63 0.79 3.41
C TYR A 82 -0.52 1.73 3.79
N ALA A 83 -1.20 1.46 4.91
CA ALA A 83 -2.34 2.25 5.34
C ALA A 83 -1.95 3.71 5.62
N HIS A 84 -0.81 3.93 6.28
CA HIS A 84 -0.28 5.28 6.49
C HIS A 84 -0.01 6.01 5.18
N ALA A 85 0.68 5.38 4.23
CA ALA A 85 0.97 6.01 2.93
C ALA A 85 -0.31 6.40 2.17
N TRP A 86 -1.35 5.56 2.21
CA TRP A 86 -2.63 5.86 1.59
C TRP A 86 -3.41 6.95 2.33
N LEU A 87 -3.43 6.93 3.67
CA LEU A 87 -4.06 7.98 4.46
C LEU A 87 -3.39 9.34 4.22
N ASP A 88 -2.07 9.39 4.20
CA ASP A 88 -1.32 10.62 3.92
C ASP A 88 -1.65 11.18 2.54
N PHE A 89 -1.69 10.34 1.51
CA PHE A 89 -2.09 10.73 0.17
C PHE A 89 -3.53 11.28 0.13
N LEU A 90 -4.49 10.56 0.70
CA LEU A 90 -5.90 10.96 0.69
C LEU A 90 -6.14 12.26 1.48
N ASN A 91 -5.45 12.43 2.61
CA ASN A 91 -5.56 13.64 3.44
C ASN A 91 -4.95 14.89 2.79
N GLN A 92 -4.05 14.70 1.81
CA GLN A 92 -3.46 15.77 1.02
C GLN A 92 -4.28 16.17 -0.21
N LEU A 93 -5.35 15.44 -0.53
CA LEU A 93 -6.31 15.87 -1.53
C LEU A 93 -6.95 17.20 -1.08
N ARG A 94 -6.97 18.16 -2.00
CA ARG A 94 -7.64 19.45 -1.82
C ARG A 94 -8.64 19.63 -2.94
N TRP A 95 -9.81 20.17 -2.64
CA TRP A 95 -10.72 20.61 -3.67
C TRP A 95 -10.09 21.74 -4.48
N GLN A 96 -10.24 21.71 -5.81
CA GLN A 96 -9.77 22.78 -6.69
C GLN A 96 -10.66 24.01 -6.54
N PRO A 97 -10.14 25.16 -6.07
CA PRO A 97 -10.92 26.39 -6.01
C PRO A 97 -11.21 26.89 -7.43
N VAL A 98 -12.42 27.40 -7.62
CA VAL A 98 -12.88 28.03 -8.87
C VAL A 98 -13.52 29.38 -8.56
N ASP A 99 -13.40 30.32 -9.47
CA ASP A 99 -13.73 31.74 -9.22
C ASP A 99 -15.09 32.15 -9.81
N SER A 100 -15.81 31.24 -10.47
CA SER A 100 -17.12 31.51 -11.05
C SER A 100 -18.19 30.47 -10.71
N LEU A 101 -19.45 30.92 -10.64
CA LEU A 101 -20.60 30.04 -10.42
C LEU A 101 -20.74 28.98 -11.52
N GLY A 102 -20.39 29.31 -12.76
CA GLY A 102 -20.40 28.36 -13.87
C GLY A 102 -19.45 27.20 -13.62
N GLU A 103 -18.21 27.49 -13.24
CA GLU A 103 -17.21 26.46 -12.92
C GLU A 103 -17.62 25.62 -11.70
N VAL A 104 -18.26 26.22 -10.69
CA VAL A 104 -18.81 25.46 -9.54
C VAL A 104 -19.88 24.46 -10.01
N ILE A 105 -20.78 24.89 -10.90
CA ILE A 105 -21.82 24.01 -11.45
C ILE A 105 -21.18 22.87 -12.25
N ASP A 106 -20.16 23.17 -13.07
CA ASP A 106 -19.43 22.17 -13.85
C ASP A 106 -18.73 21.15 -12.95
N GLN A 107 -18.06 21.59 -11.87
CA GLN A 107 -17.43 20.69 -10.90
C GLN A 107 -18.47 19.80 -10.19
N LEU A 108 -19.61 20.36 -9.78
CA LEU A 108 -20.68 19.58 -9.14
C LEU A 108 -21.30 18.56 -10.10
N ALA A 109 -21.51 18.95 -11.36
CA ALA A 109 -21.99 18.06 -12.39
C ALA A 109 -21.01 16.89 -12.58
N LEU A 110 -19.72 17.18 -12.73
CA LEU A 110 -18.66 16.17 -12.84
C LEU A 110 -18.58 15.24 -11.62
N MET A 111 -18.78 15.76 -10.41
CA MET A 111 -18.81 14.95 -9.18
C MET A 111 -20.02 14.00 -9.13
N SER A 112 -21.16 14.41 -9.71
CA SER A 112 -22.40 13.64 -9.73
C SER A 112 -22.55 12.72 -10.93
N ASP A 113 -21.70 12.86 -11.95
CA ASP A 113 -21.75 12.06 -13.17
C ASP A 113 -21.37 10.61 -12.83
N VAL A 114 -22.38 9.73 -12.80
CA VAL A 114 -22.19 8.29 -12.65
C VAL A 114 -21.98 7.73 -14.05
N ARG A 115 -20.73 7.55 -14.44
CA ARG A 115 -20.35 6.83 -15.66
C ARG A 115 -20.32 5.31 -15.45
#